data_AF-A0A2D4GBJ9-F1
#
_entry.id   AF-A0A2D4GBJ9-F1
#
_cell.length_a   1.000
_cell.length_b   1.000
_cell.length_c   1.000
_cell.angle_alpha   90.00
_cell.angle_beta   90.00
_cell.angle_gamma   90.00
#
_symmetry.space_group_name_H-M   'P 1'
#
loop_
_entity.id
_entity.type
_entity.pdbx_description
1 polymer ?
#
loop_
_entity_poly.entity_id
_entity_poly.type
_entity_poly.pdbx_seq_one_letter_code
_entity_poly.pdbx_strand_id
1 'polypeptide(L)'
;SSEESEMEPEEERIRYSKRLRGAMRRRYEDDGISDDEIEGKRTFDLEEKLTTNKYNANFVVFMEGKDFNVEYIQRGGLRDPLIFKNCNGLGIKMPEPDFSVSDVRLYVGN
;
A
#
# COMPACT_ATOMS: atom_id res chain seq x y z
N SER A 1 34.90 1.08 -65.34
CA SER A 1 35.47 2.41 -65.07
C SER A 1 34.35 3.27 -64.56
N SER A 2 34.28 3.69 -63.30
CA SER A 2 35.14 3.58 -62.13
C SER A 2 34.17 3.91 -60.96
N GLU A 3 33.90 3.01 -60.02
CA GLU A 3 34.45 3.02 -58.66
C GLU A 3 34.83 4.41 -58.11
N GLU A 4 34.09 4.84 -57.07
CA GLU A 4 34.51 5.61 -55.88
C GLU A 4 33.22 5.96 -55.08
N SER A 5 32.67 5.04 -54.27
CA SER A 5 32.91 4.86 -52.83
C SER A 5 32.76 6.14 -52.00
N GLU A 6 31.51 6.43 -51.62
CA GLU A 6 31.21 7.39 -50.54
C GLU A 6 31.80 6.86 -49.22
N MET A 7 32.77 7.59 -48.66
CA MET A 7 33.34 7.31 -47.34
C MET A 7 32.30 7.58 -46.25
N GLU A 8 31.78 6.51 -45.67
CA GLU A 8 31.16 6.53 -44.34
C GLU A 8 32.18 7.05 -43.30
N PRO A 9 31.80 7.99 -42.40
CA PRO A 9 32.73 8.51 -41.42
C PRO A 9 33.05 7.45 -40.36
N GLU A 10 34.31 7.05 -40.29
CA GLU A 10 34.84 6.18 -39.24
C GLU A 10 34.65 6.80 -37.86
N GLU A 11 33.88 6.09 -37.04
CA GLU A 11 34.13 5.82 -35.63
C GLU A 11 34.90 6.87 -34.81
N GLU A 12 34.33 8.07 -34.65
CA GLU A 12 34.51 8.76 -33.38
C GLU A 12 33.52 8.17 -32.38
N ARG A 13 33.84 6.96 -31.92
CA ARG A 13 33.29 6.35 -30.72
C ARG A 13 33.60 7.30 -29.56
N ILE A 14 32.79 8.33 -29.41
CA ILE A 14 32.71 9.13 -28.21
C ILE A 14 32.33 8.13 -27.13
N ARG A 15 33.35 7.63 -26.44
CA ARG A 15 33.22 6.90 -25.19
C ARG A 15 32.64 7.92 -24.22
N TYR A 16 31.33 8.13 -24.29
CA TYR A 16 30.56 8.61 -23.16
C TYR A 16 30.82 7.58 -22.08
N SER A 17 31.84 7.87 -21.28
CA SER A 17 32.16 7.10 -20.11
C SER A 17 30.84 7.04 -19.35
N LYS A 18 30.26 5.85 -19.24
CA LYS A 18 29.29 5.54 -18.22
C LYS A 18 30.03 5.62 -16.89
N ARG A 19 30.43 6.83 -16.50
CA ARG A 19 30.67 7.18 -15.11
C ARG A 19 29.29 7.18 -14.49
N LEU A 20 28.82 5.97 -14.18
CA LEU A 20 27.92 5.78 -13.07
C LEU A 20 28.58 6.54 -11.93
N ARG A 21 28.08 7.73 -11.63
CA ARG A 21 28.41 8.36 -10.35
C ARG A 21 28.05 7.29 -9.35
N GLY A 22 29.06 6.75 -8.67
CA GLY A 22 28.86 5.85 -7.56
C GLY A 22 28.14 6.66 -6.50
N ALA A 23 26.82 6.79 -6.64
CA ALA A 23 25.96 7.18 -5.55
C ALA A 23 26.20 6.08 -4.54
N MET A 24 26.97 6.41 -3.50
CA MET A 24 27.09 5.59 -2.32
C MET A 24 25.67 5.14 -2.01
N ARG A 25 25.41 3.82 -2.12
CA ARG A 25 24.13 3.25 -1.72
C ARG A 25 23.87 3.83 -0.34
N ARG A 26 22.75 4.53 -0.16
CA ARG A 26 22.32 4.95 1.17
C ARG A 26 22.32 3.67 2.00
N ARG A 27 23.28 3.57 2.92
CA ARG A 27 23.13 2.63 4.03
C ARG A 27 22.00 3.26 4.82
N TYR A 28 20.86 2.56 4.87
CA TYR A 28 19.97 2.72 6.00
C TYR A 28 20.82 2.24 7.16
N GLU A 29 21.42 3.18 7.89
CA GLU A 29 21.70 2.88 9.27
C GLU A 29 20.33 2.57 9.86
N ASP A 30 20.25 1.43 10.52
CA ASP A 30 19.10 1.10 11.33
C ASP A 30 19.10 2.17 12.43
N ASP A 31 18.42 3.29 12.18
CA ASP A 31 18.46 4.51 13.00
C ASP A 31 17.86 4.28 14.40
N GLY A 32 17.70 3.01 14.82
CA GLY A 32 17.37 2.63 16.17
C GLY A 32 16.12 3.34 16.68
N ILE A 33 15.19 3.63 15.77
CA ILE A 33 13.88 4.15 16.15
C ILE A 33 13.18 2.95 16.80
N SER A 34 13.52 2.72 18.06
CA SER A 34 12.80 1.81 18.93
C SER A 34 11.33 2.23 18.90
N ASP A 35 10.40 1.29 18.92
CA ASP A 35 8.98 1.58 19.10
C ASP A 35 8.74 2.49 20.33
N ASP A 36 9.66 2.45 21.31
CA ASP A 36 9.69 3.31 22.49
C ASP A 36 9.80 4.82 22.15
N GLU A 37 10.44 5.19 21.03
CA GLU A 37 10.55 6.60 20.61
C GLU A 37 9.25 7.18 20.05
N ILE A 38 8.35 6.33 19.54
CA ILE A 38 7.02 6.75 19.08
C ILE A 38 6.07 6.88 20.27
N GLU A 39 6.16 5.96 21.24
CA GLU A 39 5.34 5.99 22.45
C GLU A 39 5.70 7.17 23.38
N GLY A 40 6.99 7.55 23.45
CA GLY A 40 7.47 8.70 24.24
C GLY A 40 7.15 10.09 23.68
N LYS A 41 6.62 10.20 22.44
CA LYS A 41 6.31 11.48 21.76
C LYS A 41 4.81 11.69 21.52
N ARG A 42 3.93 10.87 22.11
CA ARG A 42 2.48 11.12 22.03
C ARG A 42 2.15 12.44 22.74
N THR A 43 1.97 13.50 21.97
CA THR A 43 1.60 14.84 22.47
C THR A 43 0.10 14.98 22.72
N PHE A 44 -0.70 13.99 22.33
CA PHE A 44 -2.14 13.93 22.53
C PHE A 44 -2.52 12.71 23.37
N ASP A 45 -3.59 12.86 24.16
CA ASP A 45 -4.20 11.78 24.93
C ASP A 45 -5.08 10.92 24.00
N LEU A 46 -4.70 9.65 23.82
CA LEU A 46 -5.44 8.70 22.99
C LEU A 46 -6.73 8.22 23.68
N GLU A 47 -6.69 8.00 25.00
CA GLU A 47 -7.87 7.56 25.76
C GLU A 47 -8.96 8.64 25.73
N GLU A 48 -8.56 9.90 25.80
CA GLU A 48 -9.47 11.02 25.56
C GLU A 48 -10.13 10.93 24.19
N LYS A 49 -9.40 10.56 23.13
CA LYS A 49 -9.97 10.47 21.77
C LYS A 49 -10.88 9.25 21.56
N LEU A 50 -10.64 8.16 22.28
CA LEU A 50 -11.45 6.94 22.20
C LEU A 50 -12.77 7.05 22.98
N THR A 51 -12.75 7.76 24.11
CA THR A 51 -13.89 7.81 25.04
C THR A 51 -14.82 9.01 24.82
N THR A 52 -14.30 10.07 24.18
CA THR A 52 -15.07 11.27 23.85
C THR A 52 -16.13 11.04 22.76
N ASN A 53 -17.28 11.71 22.87
CA ASN A 53 -18.34 11.70 21.85
C ASN A 53 -18.19 12.80 20.78
N LYS A 54 -17.04 13.49 20.69
CA LYS A 54 -16.86 14.58 19.70
C LYS A 54 -16.82 14.11 18.25
N TYR A 55 -16.47 12.84 18.01
CA TYR A 55 -16.38 12.24 16.68
C TYR A 55 -17.70 11.57 16.28
N ASN A 56 -18.78 12.35 16.25
CA ASN A 56 -20.16 11.88 16.02
C ASN A 56 -20.67 12.14 14.60
N ALA A 57 -19.77 12.32 13.64
CA ALA A 57 -20.14 12.54 12.24
C ALA A 57 -20.71 11.26 11.61
N ASN A 58 -21.76 11.42 10.80
CA ASN A 58 -22.47 10.31 10.17
C ASN A 58 -22.04 10.16 8.71
N PHE A 59 -20.94 9.45 8.48
CA PHE A 59 -20.44 9.16 7.12
C PHE A 59 -20.74 7.73 6.66
N VAL A 60 -20.94 6.80 7.61
CA VAL A 60 -21.03 5.37 7.31
C VAL A 60 -22.43 5.01 6.82
N VAL A 61 -22.48 4.24 5.73
CA VAL A 61 -23.70 3.56 5.28
C VAL A 61 -23.64 2.09 5.73
N PHE A 62 -24.67 1.66 6.45
CA PHE A 62 -24.86 0.25 6.80
C PHE A 62 -25.65 -0.46 5.71
N MET A 63 -25.16 -1.62 5.26
CA MET A 63 -25.72 -2.35 4.11
C MET A 63 -25.71 -3.87 4.35
N GLU A 64 -26.61 -4.59 3.69
CA GLU A 64 -26.56 -6.05 3.58
C GLU A 64 -25.74 -6.47 2.35
N GLY A 65 -24.98 -7.57 2.46
CA GLY A 65 -24.08 -7.98 1.37
C GLY A 65 -24.78 -8.22 0.03
N LYS A 66 -26.05 -8.67 0.05
CA LYS A 66 -26.86 -8.89 -1.17
C LYS A 66 -27.10 -7.61 -1.99
N ASP A 67 -27.08 -6.45 -1.34
CA ASP A 67 -27.32 -5.14 -1.96
C ASP A 67 -26.00 -4.53 -2.50
N PHE A 68 -24.84 -5.07 -2.10
CA PHE A 68 -23.54 -4.65 -2.61
C PHE A 68 -23.20 -5.36 -3.92
N ASN A 69 -23.62 -4.75 -5.03
CA ASN A 69 -23.45 -5.30 -6.37
C ASN A 69 -22.97 -4.22 -7.38
N VAL A 70 -22.74 -4.63 -8.62
CA VAL A 70 -22.24 -3.73 -9.67
C VAL A 70 -23.22 -2.58 -9.96
N GLU A 71 -24.52 -2.83 -9.89
CA GLU A 71 -25.54 -1.79 -10.09
C GLU A 71 -25.44 -0.70 -9.01
N TYR A 72 -25.26 -1.08 -7.74
CA TYR A 72 -25.01 -0.15 -6.65
C TYR A 72 -23.79 0.75 -6.92
N ILE A 73 -22.68 0.15 -7.36
CA ILE A 73 -21.45 0.89 -7.68
C ILE A 73 -21.67 1.84 -8.88
N GLN A 74 -22.35 1.40 -9.93
CA GLN A 74 -22.63 2.23 -11.11
C GLN A 74 -23.55 3.42 -10.77
N ARG A 75 -24.51 3.25 -9.85
CA ARG A 75 -25.42 4.31 -9.41
C ARG A 75 -24.74 5.31 -8.47
N GLY A 76 -23.97 4.83 -7.49
CA GLY A 76 -23.42 5.65 -6.40
C GLY A 76 -21.93 5.98 -6.50
N GLY A 77 -21.20 5.34 -7.41
CA GLY A 77 -19.76 5.57 -7.61
C GLY A 77 -18.87 5.18 -6.42
N LEU A 78 -19.38 4.36 -5.48
CA LEU A 78 -18.68 3.91 -4.26
C LEU A 78 -18.03 5.08 -3.49
N ARG A 79 -18.83 6.11 -3.19
CA ARG A 79 -18.36 7.34 -2.52
C ARG A 79 -18.45 7.28 -1.00
N ASP A 80 -19.37 6.49 -0.47
CA ASP A 80 -19.61 6.37 0.96
C ASP A 80 -18.86 5.17 1.57
N PRO A 81 -18.26 5.31 2.76
CA PRO A 81 -17.71 4.18 3.50
C PRO A 81 -18.82 3.23 3.96
N LEU A 82 -18.65 1.94 3.71
CA LEU A 82 -19.66 0.91 3.97
C LEU A 82 -19.27 0.03 5.16
N ILE A 83 -20.25 -0.28 6.01
CA ILE A 83 -20.13 -1.33 7.03
C ILE A 83 -21.20 -2.40 6.81
N PHE A 84 -20.74 -3.65 6.74
CA PHE A 84 -21.59 -4.84 6.72
C PHE A 84 -21.50 -5.53 8.07
N LYS A 85 -22.61 -5.56 8.82
CA LYS A 85 -22.63 -6.23 10.15
C LYS A 85 -22.57 -7.75 10.06
N ASN A 86 -22.88 -8.31 8.88
CA ASN A 86 -22.84 -9.73 8.60
C ASN A 86 -22.19 -9.94 7.21
N CYS A 87 -21.42 -11.03 7.07
CA CYS A 87 -20.75 -11.40 5.82
C CYS A 87 -21.68 -12.01 4.75
N ASN A 88 -22.92 -12.36 5.12
CA ASN A 88 -23.90 -12.96 4.21
C ASN A 88 -24.12 -12.11 2.95
N GLY A 89 -24.05 -12.75 1.78
CA GLY A 89 -24.24 -12.09 0.49
C GLY A 89 -23.00 -11.40 -0.07
N LEU A 90 -21.90 -11.25 0.69
CA LEU A 90 -20.66 -10.65 0.18
C LEU A 90 -19.78 -11.61 -0.63
N GLY A 91 -20.04 -12.93 -0.52
CA GLY A 91 -19.23 -13.94 -1.21
C GLY A 91 -17.80 -14.10 -0.64
N ILE A 92 -17.52 -13.53 0.53
CA ILE A 92 -16.22 -13.68 1.20
C ILE A 92 -16.14 -15.02 1.94
N LYS A 93 -14.92 -15.52 2.09
CA LYS A 93 -14.60 -16.69 2.91
C LYS A 93 -13.46 -16.32 3.84
N MET A 94 -13.64 -16.57 5.14
CA MET A 94 -12.63 -16.36 6.16
C MET A 94 -12.26 -17.71 6.79
N PRO A 95 -11.06 -17.83 7.38
CA PRO A 95 -10.73 -18.96 8.25
C PRO A 95 -11.70 -19.08 9.43
N GLU A 96 -11.58 -20.18 10.16
CA GLU A 96 -12.34 -20.38 11.39
C GLU A 96 -12.09 -19.24 12.41
N PRO A 97 -13.08 -18.87 13.24
CA PRO A 97 -12.94 -17.75 14.16
C PRO A 97 -11.82 -17.90 15.22
N ASP A 98 -11.36 -19.12 15.47
CA ASP A 98 -10.26 -19.45 16.38
C ASP A 98 -8.88 -19.42 15.70
N PHE A 99 -8.82 -19.11 14.40
CA PHE A 99 -7.59 -18.97 13.64
C PHE A 99 -6.67 -17.89 14.23
N SER A 100 -5.42 -18.25 14.48
CA SER A 100 -4.48 -17.46 15.29
C SER A 100 -3.29 -16.91 14.47
N VAL A 101 -2.52 -16.01 15.09
CA VAL A 101 -1.25 -15.52 14.52
C VAL A 101 -0.24 -16.65 14.28
N SER A 102 -0.27 -17.70 15.11
CA SER A 102 0.57 -18.89 14.92
C SER A 102 0.19 -19.64 13.65
N ASP A 103 -1.11 -19.74 13.33
CA ASP A 103 -1.59 -20.35 12.09
C ASP A 103 -1.18 -19.51 10.89
N VAL A 104 -1.32 -18.17 10.96
CA VAL A 104 -0.79 -17.26 9.92
C VAL A 104 0.68 -17.58 9.64
N ARG A 105 1.51 -17.63 10.69
CA ARG A 105 2.96 -17.90 10.59
C ARG A 105 3.24 -19.26 9.94
N LEU A 106 2.44 -20.27 10.25
CA LEU A 106 2.53 -21.60 9.63
C LEU A 106 2.25 -21.54 8.12
N TYR A 107 1.21 -20.80 7.70
CA TYR A 107 0.80 -20.73 6.29
C TYR A 107 1.68 -19.81 5.43
N VAL A 108 2.26 -18.74 5.98
CA VAL A 108 3.14 -17.82 5.22
C VAL A 108 4.60 -18.24 5.21
N GLY A 109 5.01 -19.13 6.12
CA GLY A 109 6.40 -19.54 6.31
C GLY A 109 7.18 -18.62 7.24
N ASN A 110 8.20 -19.19 7.89
CA ASN A 110 9.09 -18.50 8.82
C ASN A 110 10.14 -17.64 8.14
#